data_AF-A0A1I6XQP4-F1
#
_entry.id   AF-A0A1I6XQP4-F1
#
_cell.length_a   1.000
_cell.length_b   1.000
_cell.length_c   1.000
_cell.angle_alpha   90.00
_cell.angle_beta   90.00
_cell.angle_gamma   90.00
#
_symmetry.space_group_name_H-M   'P 1'
#
loop_
_entity.id
_entity.type
_entity.pdbx_description
1 polymer ?
#
loop_
_entity_poly.entity_id
_entity_poly.type
_entity_poly.pdbx_seq_one_letter_code
_entity_poly.pdbx_strand_id
1 'polypeptide(L)'
;MARLRVLLLALACAGCGDPSTTADPAPDAGAPPAAFTGRDPLPACPAQDLGQGGAVTGEVLACLDAGRTGDGAELAVTRPTTEGDPITSWYRARPGVPGLEVFVDGSRDRFGTGDWLRLECPGAASPDDLGDCTEDVLG
;
A
#
# COMPACT_ATOMS: atom_id res chain seq x y z
N MET A 1 52.46 -13.01 -48.48
CA MET A 1 52.67 -11.60 -48.12
C MET A 1 51.42 -10.81 -48.50
N ALA A 2 50.65 -10.36 -47.52
CA ALA A 2 49.68 -9.27 -47.66
C ALA A 2 49.32 -8.82 -46.23
N ARG A 3 49.78 -7.63 -45.85
CA ARG A 3 49.56 -7.03 -44.52
C ARG A 3 48.19 -6.35 -44.53
N LEU A 4 47.19 -6.97 -43.91
CA LEU A 4 45.88 -6.34 -43.73
C LEU A 4 45.95 -5.42 -42.50
N ARG A 5 45.79 -4.11 -42.73
CA ARG A 5 45.78 -3.08 -41.69
C ARG A 5 44.45 -3.13 -40.95
N VAL A 6 44.48 -3.51 -39.68
CA VAL A 6 43.35 -3.40 -38.76
C VAL A 6 43.23 -1.93 -38.35
N LEU A 7 42.14 -1.27 -38.75
CA LEU A 7 41.73 0.00 -38.16
C LEU A 7 40.89 -0.31 -36.91
N LEU A 8 41.44 0.00 -35.73
CA LEU A 8 40.66 0.11 -34.50
C LEU A 8 39.84 1.40 -34.56
N LEU A 9 38.50 1.26 -34.60
CA LEU A 9 37.59 2.34 -34.21
C LEU A 9 37.28 2.17 -32.73
N ALA A 10 37.86 3.03 -31.88
CA ALA A 10 37.46 3.17 -30.49
C ALA A 10 36.20 4.05 -30.45
N LEU A 11 35.04 3.44 -30.22
CA LEU A 11 33.79 4.15 -30.00
C LEU A 11 33.54 4.25 -28.48
N ALA A 12 33.99 5.36 -27.89
CA ALA A 12 33.64 5.73 -26.52
C ALA A 12 32.35 6.55 -26.54
N CYS A 13 31.21 5.91 -26.28
CA CYS A 13 29.99 6.62 -25.89
C CYS A 13 29.89 6.55 -24.36
N ALA A 14 30.40 7.58 -23.70
CA ALA A 14 29.98 7.94 -22.36
C ALA A 14 28.54 8.47 -22.47
N GLY A 15 27.56 7.64 -22.13
CA GLY A 15 26.20 8.04 -21.86
C GLY A 15 25.87 7.63 -20.44
N CYS A 16 25.98 8.55 -19.49
CA CYS A 16 25.33 8.41 -18.19
C CYS A 16 23.83 8.36 -18.48
N GLY A 17 23.25 7.16 -18.53
CA GLY A 17 21.81 7.03 -18.44
C GLY A 17 21.43 7.43 -17.03
N ASP A 18 20.95 8.66 -16.84
CA ASP A 18 20.15 9.01 -15.67
C ASP A 18 18.96 8.05 -15.65
N PRO A 19 18.79 7.18 -14.65
CA PRO A 19 17.58 6.41 -14.47
C PRO A 19 16.53 7.34 -13.84
N SER A 20 16.29 8.49 -14.46
CA SER A 20 15.03 9.21 -14.25
C SER A 20 14.01 8.54 -15.15
N THR A 21 13.61 7.32 -14.78
CA THR A 21 12.28 6.85 -15.08
C THR A 21 11.36 7.92 -14.52
N THR A 22 10.82 8.79 -15.37
CA THR A 22 9.69 9.63 -15.02
C THR A 22 8.56 8.66 -14.71
N ALA A 23 8.47 8.21 -13.46
CA ALA A 23 7.24 7.67 -12.94
C ALA A 23 6.21 8.76 -13.17
N ASP A 24 5.13 8.44 -13.88
CA ASP A 24 4.02 9.37 -14.03
C ASP A 24 3.59 9.83 -12.64
N PRO A 25 3.26 11.12 -12.46
CA PRO A 25 2.74 11.57 -11.17
C PRO A 25 1.55 10.70 -10.78
N ALA A 26 1.53 10.27 -9.52
CA ALA A 26 0.38 9.58 -8.96
C ALA A 26 -0.88 10.44 -9.19
N PRO A 27 -2.01 9.84 -9.57
CA PRO A 27 -3.23 10.59 -9.79
C PRO A 27 -3.69 11.29 -8.49
N ASP A 28 -4.34 12.44 -8.65
CA ASP A 28 -4.94 13.16 -7.53
C ASP A 28 -6.06 12.30 -6.91
N ALA A 29 -5.98 12.09 -5.59
CA ALA A 29 -7.05 11.37 -4.90
C ALA A 29 -8.33 12.21 -4.82
N GLY A 30 -9.46 11.52 -5.01
CA GLY A 30 -10.77 12.05 -4.64
C GLY A 30 -10.88 12.34 -3.14
N ALA A 31 -11.92 13.08 -2.75
CA ALA A 31 -12.22 13.28 -1.34
C ALA A 31 -12.64 11.94 -0.69
N PRO A 32 -12.10 11.57 0.49
CA PRO A 32 -12.51 10.35 1.17
C PRO A 32 -14.01 10.35 1.50
N PRO A 33 -14.70 9.19 1.45
CA PRO A 33 -16.13 9.11 1.69
C PRO A 33 -16.49 9.43 3.14
N ALA A 34 -17.75 9.82 3.37
CA ALA A 34 -18.27 10.13 4.70
C ALA A 34 -18.19 8.93 5.66
N ALA A 35 -18.37 7.71 5.14
CA ALA A 35 -18.24 6.47 5.91
C ALA A 35 -16.82 6.27 6.47
N PHE A 36 -15.80 6.77 5.78
CA PHE A 36 -14.43 6.80 6.29
C PHE A 36 -14.24 7.97 7.25
N THR A 37 -14.52 9.20 6.82
CA THR A 37 -14.18 10.41 7.60
C THR A 37 -14.99 10.58 8.89
N GLY A 38 -16.20 10.02 8.96
CA GLY A 38 -17.09 10.08 10.12
C GLY A 38 -16.88 8.97 11.16
N ARG A 39 -15.85 8.13 11.01
CA ARG A 39 -15.58 7.01 11.92
C ARG A 39 -15.01 7.48 13.26
N ASP A 40 -15.25 6.71 14.30
CA ASP A 40 -14.63 6.96 15.60
C ASP A 40 -13.10 6.78 15.50
N PRO A 41 -12.31 7.73 16.03
CA PRO A 41 -10.86 7.64 16.00
C PRO A 41 -10.37 6.53 16.95
N LEU A 42 -9.31 5.85 16.55
CA LEU A 42 -8.60 4.86 17.37
C LEU A 42 -7.15 5.32 17.61
N PRO A 43 -6.47 4.83 18.65
CA PRO A 43 -5.03 5.02 18.81
C PRO A 43 -4.27 4.61 17.54
N ALA A 44 -3.41 5.48 17.03
CA ALA A 44 -2.65 5.19 15.81
C ALA A 44 -1.40 4.35 16.10
N CYS A 45 -1.22 3.28 15.35
CA CYS A 45 0.05 2.59 15.22
C CYS A 45 0.97 3.31 14.22
N PRO A 46 2.30 3.07 14.27
CA PRO A 46 3.20 3.64 13.29
C PRO A 46 2.81 3.20 11.86
N ALA A 47 2.54 4.17 10.99
CA ALA A 47 2.19 3.89 9.60
C ALA A 47 3.34 3.21 8.84
N GLN A 48 3.03 2.45 7.81
CA GLN A 48 4.01 1.74 6.99
C GLN A 48 3.83 2.08 5.51
N ASP A 49 4.90 2.52 4.87
CA ASP A 49 5.00 2.63 3.41
C ASP A 49 5.86 1.45 2.93
N LEU A 50 5.23 0.52 2.23
CA LEU A 50 5.82 -0.76 1.86
C LEU A 50 5.92 -0.85 0.35
N GLY A 51 7.10 -1.28 -0.14
CA GLY A 51 7.24 -1.68 -1.53
C GLY A 51 6.47 -2.97 -1.85
N GLN A 52 6.50 -3.36 -3.12
CA GLN A 52 5.90 -4.62 -3.57
C GLN A 52 6.44 -5.81 -2.77
N GLY A 53 5.52 -6.65 -2.27
CA GLY A 53 5.85 -7.82 -1.45
C GLY A 53 6.46 -7.51 -0.07
N GLY A 54 6.48 -6.24 0.36
CA GLY A 54 6.89 -5.87 1.72
C GLY A 54 5.97 -6.48 2.78
N ALA A 55 6.41 -6.56 4.03
CA ALA A 55 5.59 -7.02 5.14
C ALA A 55 5.55 -5.95 6.23
N VAL A 56 4.43 -5.90 6.97
CA VAL A 56 4.33 -5.05 8.16
C VAL A 56 5.35 -5.53 9.19
N THR A 57 6.08 -4.61 9.81
CA THR A 57 7.09 -4.98 10.81
C THR A 57 6.45 -5.55 12.09
N GLY A 58 7.18 -6.43 12.79
CA GLY A 58 6.67 -7.05 14.02
C GLY A 58 6.32 -6.05 15.13
N GLU A 59 7.03 -4.92 15.22
CA GLU A 59 6.70 -3.85 16.17
C GLU A 59 5.33 -3.24 15.88
N VAL A 60 5.04 -2.98 14.61
CA VAL A 60 3.77 -2.41 14.17
C VAL A 60 2.63 -3.42 14.31
N LEU A 61 2.88 -4.70 14.03
CA LEU A 61 1.92 -5.77 14.30
C LEU A 61 1.62 -5.88 15.79
N ALA A 62 2.62 -5.80 16.66
CA ALA A 62 2.44 -5.83 18.11
C ALA A 62 1.58 -4.65 18.60
N CYS A 63 1.71 -3.46 18.00
CA CYS A 63 0.83 -2.34 18.29
C CYS A 63 -0.63 -2.64 17.93
N LEU A 64 -0.88 -3.16 16.73
CA LEU A 64 -2.23 -3.51 16.28
C LEU A 64 -2.84 -4.63 17.15
N ASP A 65 -2.05 -5.63 17.51
CA ASP A 65 -2.43 -6.75 18.39
C ASP A 65 -2.79 -6.26 19.81
N ALA A 66 -2.00 -5.35 20.38
CA ALA A 66 -2.31 -4.75 21.68
C ALA A 66 -3.66 -4.03 21.65
N GLY A 67 -3.99 -3.35 20.54
CA GLY A 67 -5.29 -2.71 20.33
C GLY A 67 -6.47 -3.67 20.43
N ARG A 68 -6.34 -4.93 20.00
CA ARG A 68 -7.43 -5.93 20.05
C ARG A 68 -7.91 -6.25 21.46
N THR A 69 -7.06 -6.06 22.46
CA THR A 69 -7.40 -6.32 23.88
C THR A 69 -7.51 -5.07 24.74
N GLY A 70 -7.28 -3.88 24.15
CA GLY A 70 -7.33 -2.58 24.82
C GLY A 70 -8.36 -1.64 24.21
N ASP A 71 -7.98 -0.36 24.08
CA ASP A 71 -8.82 0.73 23.56
C ASP A 71 -8.87 0.78 22.02
N GLY A 72 -8.47 -0.30 21.35
CA GLY A 72 -8.39 -0.40 19.90
C GLY A 72 -7.08 0.14 19.33
N ALA A 73 -6.90 -0.07 18.03
CA ALA A 73 -5.77 0.47 17.28
C ALA A 73 -6.11 0.63 15.80
N GLU A 74 -5.52 1.62 15.14
CA GLU A 74 -5.57 1.80 13.69
C GLU A 74 -4.16 1.81 13.11
N LEU A 75 -3.93 0.98 12.10
CA LEU A 75 -2.70 0.91 11.32
C LEU A 75 -2.99 1.34 9.88
N ALA A 76 -2.29 2.37 9.40
CA ALA A 76 -2.25 2.70 7.98
C ALA A 76 -1.07 2.00 7.29
N VAL A 77 -1.34 1.29 6.19
CA VAL A 77 -0.32 0.69 5.32
C VAL A 77 -0.53 1.14 3.90
N THR A 78 0.51 1.69 3.28
CA THR A 78 0.52 2.02 1.86
C THR A 78 1.34 0.97 1.10
N ARG A 79 0.77 0.45 0.01
CA ARG A 79 1.43 -0.51 -0.90
C ARG A 79 1.14 -0.10 -2.35
N PRO A 80 2.11 -0.19 -3.26
CA PRO A 80 1.84 0.04 -4.67
C PRO A 80 1.01 -1.12 -5.27
N THR A 81 0.26 -0.85 -6.33
CA THR A 81 -0.24 -1.84 -7.29
C THR A 81 0.91 -2.33 -8.19
N THR A 82 0.66 -3.36 -9.00
CA THR A 82 1.67 -3.89 -9.94
C THR A 82 2.19 -2.80 -10.88
N GLU A 83 1.31 -1.86 -11.24
CA GLU A 83 1.55 -0.70 -12.09
C GLU A 83 2.24 0.46 -11.35
N GLY A 84 2.32 0.40 -10.02
CA GLY A 84 3.01 1.36 -9.17
C GLY A 84 2.11 2.39 -8.48
N ASP A 85 0.80 2.34 -8.70
CA ASP A 85 -0.14 3.28 -8.09
C ASP A 85 -0.33 2.96 -6.59
N PRO A 86 -0.33 3.95 -5.69
CA PRO A 86 -0.39 3.67 -4.25
C PRO A 86 -1.82 3.36 -3.79
N ILE A 87 -1.98 2.26 -3.08
CA ILE A 87 -3.18 1.92 -2.29
C ILE A 87 -2.85 2.11 -0.82
N THR A 88 -3.69 2.84 -0.09
CA THR A 88 -3.58 2.92 1.38
C THR A 88 -4.73 2.17 2.02
N SER A 89 -4.40 1.27 2.94
CA SER A 89 -5.36 0.51 3.73
C SER A 89 -5.24 0.88 5.21
N TRP A 90 -6.37 1.12 5.88
CA TRP A 90 -6.45 1.34 7.32
C TRP A 90 -7.05 0.12 8.00
N TYR A 91 -6.20 -0.63 8.72
CA TYR A 91 -6.59 -1.80 9.50
C TYR A 91 -6.96 -1.37 10.92
N ARG A 92 -8.19 -1.65 11.32
CA ARG A 92 -8.78 -1.18 12.58
C ARG A 92 -9.12 -2.36 13.47
N ALA A 93 -8.37 -2.50 14.54
CA ALA A 93 -8.74 -3.35 15.68
C ALA A 93 -9.71 -2.56 16.57
N ARG A 94 -11.02 -2.78 16.41
CA ARG A 94 -12.04 -2.09 17.22
C ARG A 94 -12.18 -2.77 18.60
N PRO A 95 -12.33 -1.99 19.70
CA PRO A 95 -12.53 -2.55 21.03
C PRO A 95 -13.71 -3.52 21.09
N GLY A 96 -13.49 -4.74 21.59
CA GLY A 96 -14.54 -5.73 21.79
C GLY A 96 -15.14 -6.34 20.51
N VAL A 97 -14.59 -6.03 19.33
CA VAL A 97 -15.01 -6.61 18.05
C VAL A 97 -13.95 -7.59 17.55
N PRO A 98 -14.30 -8.82 17.18
CA PRO A 98 -13.34 -9.79 16.65
C PRO A 98 -12.82 -9.37 15.28
N GLY A 99 -11.56 -9.73 14.98
CA GLY A 99 -10.96 -9.52 13.67
C GLY A 99 -10.54 -8.06 13.41
N LEU A 100 -10.67 -7.61 12.16
CA LEU A 100 -10.31 -6.27 11.70
C LEU A 100 -11.43 -5.68 10.83
N GLU A 101 -11.69 -4.38 11.01
CA GLU A 101 -12.32 -3.54 9.99
C GLU A 101 -11.20 -2.96 9.11
N VAL A 102 -11.36 -2.97 7.78
CA VAL A 102 -10.37 -2.43 6.86
C VAL A 102 -11.02 -1.40 5.95
N PHE A 103 -10.44 -0.22 5.84
CA PHE A 103 -10.77 0.72 4.76
C PHE A 103 -9.68 0.70 3.72
N VAL A 104 -10.03 0.66 2.44
CA VAL A 104 -9.09 0.67 1.32
C VAL A 104 -9.35 1.92 0.48
N ASP A 105 -8.33 2.76 0.29
CA ASP A 105 -8.34 3.90 -0.63
C ASP A 105 -7.82 3.45 -2.00
N GLY A 106 -8.75 3.12 -2.89
CA GLY A 106 -8.47 2.85 -4.29
C GLY A 106 -8.41 4.11 -5.16
N SER A 107 -8.63 5.31 -4.62
CA SER A 107 -8.85 6.52 -5.43
C SER A 107 -7.64 6.97 -6.27
N ARG A 108 -6.47 6.40 -5.99
CA ARG A 108 -5.25 6.64 -6.78
C ARG A 108 -4.89 5.48 -7.71
N ASP A 109 -5.67 4.41 -7.73
CA ASP A 109 -5.47 3.30 -8.65
C ASP A 109 -6.06 3.65 -10.02
N ARG A 110 -5.18 3.99 -10.96
CA ARG A 110 -5.58 4.42 -12.30
C ARG A 110 -6.17 3.29 -13.12
N PHE A 111 -5.80 2.06 -12.82
CA PHE A 111 -6.15 0.87 -13.60
C PHE A 111 -7.17 -0.03 -12.88
N GLY A 112 -7.40 0.19 -11.59
CA GLY A 112 -8.49 -0.39 -10.81
C GLY A 112 -9.81 0.37 -10.92
N THR A 113 -10.72 0.09 -9.99
CA THR A 113 -12.05 0.73 -9.98
C THR A 113 -12.02 2.17 -9.48
N GLY A 114 -10.97 2.55 -8.73
CA GLY A 114 -10.89 3.85 -8.07
C GLY A 114 -11.69 3.93 -6.76
N ASP A 115 -12.40 2.86 -6.40
CA ASP A 115 -13.36 2.90 -5.30
C ASP A 115 -12.68 2.91 -3.92
N TRP A 116 -13.35 3.51 -2.96
CA TRP A 116 -13.15 3.22 -1.55
C TRP A 116 -13.91 1.94 -1.16
N LEU A 117 -13.26 1.07 -0.41
CA LEU A 117 -13.87 -0.14 0.13
C LEU A 117 -13.87 -0.11 1.66
N ARG A 118 -14.88 -0.73 2.26
CA ARG A 118 -14.86 -1.18 3.66
C ARG A 118 -14.98 -2.69 3.70
N LEU A 119 -14.07 -3.34 4.42
CA LEU A 119 -14.08 -4.76 4.68
C LEU A 119 -14.32 -5.01 6.17
N GLU A 120 -15.19 -5.97 6.47
CA GLU A 120 -15.40 -6.51 7.81
C GLU A 120 -14.87 -7.95 7.83
N CYS A 121 -13.74 -8.16 8.49
CA CYS A 121 -12.97 -9.41 8.44
C CYS A 121 -12.87 -10.03 9.85
N PRO A 122 -13.91 -10.74 10.33
CA PRO A 122 -13.96 -11.25 11.71
C PRO A 122 -12.92 -12.33 12.02
N GLY A 123 -12.37 -12.99 11.00
CA GLY A 123 -11.32 -13.99 11.11
C GLY A 123 -9.89 -13.45 11.01
N ALA A 124 -9.70 -12.15 10.84
CA ALA A 124 -8.40 -11.57 10.53
C ALA A 124 -7.37 -11.72 11.67
N ALA A 125 -6.31 -12.47 11.40
CA ALA A 125 -5.16 -12.61 12.30
C ALA A 125 -4.17 -11.46 12.13
N SER A 126 -4.00 -10.94 10.91
CA SER A 126 -3.08 -9.84 10.61
C SER A 126 -3.49 -9.09 9.34
N PRO A 127 -2.87 -7.93 9.02
CA PRO A 127 -3.06 -7.25 7.74
C PRO A 127 -2.79 -8.12 6.50
N ASP A 128 -1.92 -9.12 6.63
CA ASP A 128 -1.55 -10.04 5.54
C ASP A 128 -2.32 -11.39 5.61
N ASP A 129 -3.20 -11.57 6.61
CA ASP A 129 -4.04 -12.76 6.82
C ASP A 129 -5.42 -12.33 7.34
N LEU A 130 -6.28 -11.89 6.42
CA LEU A 130 -7.60 -11.33 6.73
C LEU A 130 -8.71 -12.39 6.89
N GLY A 131 -8.49 -13.60 6.40
CA GLY A 131 -9.53 -14.62 6.31
C GLY A 131 -10.71 -14.19 5.43
N ASP A 132 -11.92 -14.62 5.79
CA ASP A 132 -13.15 -14.25 5.08
C ASP A 132 -13.60 -12.84 5.48
N CYS A 133 -13.88 -12.00 4.47
CA CYS A 133 -14.35 -10.64 4.66
C CYS A 133 -15.70 -10.42 3.96
N THR A 134 -16.54 -9.57 4.56
CA THR A 134 -17.66 -8.94 3.85
C THR A 134 -17.21 -7.58 3.32
N GLU A 135 -17.55 -7.25 2.09
CA GLU A 135 -17.14 -6.03 1.40
C GLU A 135 -18.32 -5.09 1.15
N ASP A 136 -18.12 -3.80 1.43
CA ASP A 136 -19.00 -2.70 1.05
C ASP A 136 -18.23 -1.69 0.18
N VAL A 137 -18.74 -1.39 -1.02
CA VAL A 137 -18.22 -0.31 -1.88
C VAL A 137 -18.75 1.04 -1.39
N LEU A 138 -17.85 1.99 -1.14
CA LEU A 138 -18.16 3.31 -0.58
C LEU A 138 -18.14 4.43 -1.62
N GLY A 139 -17.78 4.11 -2.87
CA GLY A 139 -17.78 4.97 -4.04
C GLY A 139 -16.42 5.51 -4.45
#